data_AF-A0AAD6TD80-F1
#
_entry.id   AF-A0AAD6TD80-F1
#
_cell.length_a   1.000
_cell.length_b   1.000
_cell.length_c   1.000
_cell.angle_alpha   90.00
_cell.angle_beta   90.00
_cell.angle_gamma   90.00
#
_symmetry.space_group_name_H-M   'P 1'
#
loop_
_entity.id
_entity.type
_entity.pdbx_description
1 polymer ?
#
loop_
_entity_poly.entity_id
_entity_poly.type
_entity_poly.pdbx_seq_one_letter_code
_entity_poly.pdbx_strand_id
1 'polypeptide(L)'
;MATPADAAAEAASLTKTLADMAKSIASLTSEFAKRPAATALEHLIGLPANPLAFPPSSNGKYPVLDTPTLHPHLSSDVVTQIGKFEFPPAQLGRLLKTFSAPPPAGLHLVVGPTGEALFVPPTPVIGATALLRELPDILTFVEAWMVFTSVLQNQQLQLPVAQALTAHLNIIIMVARAYPWPAVLDYHIAFMQARALDTFFNPINWMKSDPHLHTMHLLVPNILHPASPASGTSAAPPAPSTAELVRMAGQICYMYNTPAGCAGPSGCPRRHVCRMCSGPHSKEACRTAPSPAV
;
A
#
# COMPACT_ATOMS: atom_id res chain seq x y z
N MET A 1 31.40 -4.19 41.33
CA MET A 1 32.01 -3.01 40.70
C MET A 1 33.14 -3.51 39.84
N ALA A 2 33.04 -3.36 38.50
CA ALA A 2 34.13 -3.70 37.61
C ALA A 2 35.33 -2.81 37.93
N THR A 3 36.51 -3.40 38.05
CA THR A 3 37.72 -2.61 38.32
C THR A 3 38.12 -1.86 37.04
N PRO A 4 38.84 -0.73 37.15
CA PRO A 4 39.38 -0.03 35.97
C PRO A 4 40.21 -0.95 35.05
N ALA A 5 40.79 -2.01 35.61
CA ALA A 5 41.52 -3.03 34.86
C ALA A 5 40.61 -3.90 33.98
N ASP A 6 39.40 -4.25 34.46
CA ASP A 6 38.43 -5.05 33.70
C ASP A 6 37.92 -4.28 32.47
N ALA A 7 37.65 -2.98 32.64
CA ALA A 7 37.21 -2.11 31.55
C ALA A 7 38.29 -1.93 30.48
N ALA A 8 39.57 -1.85 30.88
CA ALA A 8 40.68 -1.76 29.93
C ALA A 8 40.87 -3.07 29.14
N ALA A 9 40.69 -4.23 29.79
CA ALA A 9 40.75 -5.53 29.14
C ALA A 9 39.62 -5.73 28.12
N GLU A 10 38.40 -5.32 28.46
CA GLU A 10 37.24 -5.37 27.55
C GLU A 10 37.41 -4.44 26.35
N ALA A 11 37.90 -3.22 26.56
CA ALA A 11 38.20 -2.28 25.48
C ALA A 11 39.29 -2.81 24.52
N ALA A 12 40.33 -3.45 25.05
CA ALA A 12 41.36 -4.09 24.24
C ALA A 12 40.81 -5.26 23.40
N SER A 13 39.91 -6.06 23.97
CA SER A 13 39.23 -7.17 23.28
C SER A 13 38.34 -6.68 22.12
N LEU A 14 37.56 -5.63 22.36
CA LEU A 14 36.71 -5.02 21.32
C LEU A 14 37.54 -4.41 20.19
N THR A 15 38.63 -3.73 20.52
CA THR A 15 39.54 -3.13 19.53
C THR A 15 40.17 -4.21 18.64
N LYS A 16 40.56 -5.34 19.23
CA LYS A 16 41.07 -6.50 18.49
C LYS A 16 40.01 -7.09 17.55
N THR A 17 38.79 -7.26 18.06
CA THR A 17 37.66 -7.81 17.27
C THR A 17 37.35 -6.93 16.06
N LEU A 18 37.33 -5.61 16.23
CA LEU A 18 37.13 -4.66 15.13
C LEU A 18 38.25 -4.73 14.09
N ALA A 19 39.52 -4.85 14.52
CA ALA A 19 40.65 -4.98 13.61
C ALA A 19 40.59 -6.28 12.79
N ASP A 20 40.16 -7.39 13.41
CA ASP A 20 40.03 -8.69 12.74
C ASP A 20 38.85 -8.69 11.74
N MET A 21 37.74 -8.02 12.08
CA MET A 21 36.64 -7.80 11.13
C MET A 21 37.07 -6.95 9.93
N ALA A 22 37.82 -5.86 10.16
CA ALA A 22 38.32 -5.01 9.08
C ALA A 22 39.24 -5.78 8.13
N LYS A 23 40.11 -6.65 8.66
CA LYS A 23 40.95 -7.55 7.85
C LYS A 23 40.13 -8.55 7.04
N SER A 24 39.08 -9.14 7.63
CA SER A 24 38.18 -10.06 6.90
C SER A 24 37.46 -9.36 5.76
N ILE A 25 36.94 -8.15 5.97
CA ILE A 25 36.30 -7.35 4.92
C ILE A 25 37.29 -7.01 3.81
N ALA A 26 38.51 -6.59 4.14
CA ALA A 26 39.54 -6.30 3.16
C ALA A 26 39.94 -7.55 2.34
N SER A 27 40.05 -8.71 3.00
CA SER A 27 40.35 -9.98 2.34
C SER A 27 39.24 -10.39 1.38
N LEU A 28 37.97 -10.35 1.83
CA LEU A 28 36.82 -10.66 0.98
C LEU A 28 36.75 -9.71 -0.22
N THR A 29 36.97 -8.40 0.00
CA THR A 29 36.99 -7.41 -1.08
C THR A 29 38.10 -7.70 -2.10
N SER A 30 39.30 -8.08 -1.63
CA SER A 30 40.40 -8.48 -2.51
C SER A 30 40.09 -9.77 -3.28
N GLU A 31 39.48 -10.77 -2.64
CA GLU A 31 39.05 -12.00 -3.32
C GLU A 31 37.97 -11.71 -4.36
N PHE A 32 36.98 -10.87 -4.04
CA PHE A 32 35.96 -10.45 -5.01
C PHE A 32 36.56 -9.70 -6.19
N ALA A 33 37.58 -8.86 -5.98
CA ALA A 33 38.29 -8.18 -7.06
C ALA A 33 39.13 -9.12 -7.95
N LYS A 34 39.60 -10.26 -7.39
CA LYS A 34 40.30 -11.32 -8.12
C LYS A 34 39.37 -12.27 -8.85
N ARG A 35 38.07 -12.29 -8.52
CA ARG A 35 37.10 -13.06 -9.30
C ARG A 35 37.06 -12.45 -10.71
N PRO A 36 37.34 -13.23 -11.77
CA PRO A 36 37.16 -12.73 -13.12
C PRO A 36 35.73 -12.21 -13.26
N ALA A 37 35.59 -10.99 -13.80
CA ALA A 37 34.29 -10.44 -14.14
C ALA A 37 33.58 -11.46 -15.02
N ALA A 38 32.45 -11.98 -14.54
CA ALA A 38 31.69 -13.09 -15.13
C ALA A 38 32.47 -14.42 -15.23
N THR A 39 32.06 -15.39 -14.41
CA THR A 39 32.46 -16.78 -14.56
C THR A 39 31.73 -17.40 -15.76
N ALA A 40 32.38 -18.38 -16.38
CA ALA A 40 32.01 -19.14 -17.60
C ALA A 40 30.58 -19.71 -17.68
N LEU A 41 29.74 -19.57 -16.65
CA LEU A 41 28.32 -19.92 -16.71
C LEU A 41 27.54 -19.00 -17.68
N GLU A 42 27.94 -17.75 -17.81
CA GLU A 42 27.37 -16.80 -18.79
C GLU A 42 27.75 -17.16 -20.24
N HIS A 43 28.91 -17.80 -20.44
CA HIS A 43 29.35 -18.28 -21.75
C HIS A 43 28.76 -19.66 -22.13
N LEU A 44 28.46 -20.53 -21.16
CA LEU A 44 27.93 -21.87 -21.40
C LEU A 44 26.43 -21.90 -21.73
N ILE A 45 25.68 -20.87 -21.35
CA ILE A 45 24.24 -20.81 -21.58
C ILE A 45 23.90 -20.02 -22.86
N GLY A 46 24.81 -19.18 -23.38
CA GLY A 46 24.58 -18.42 -24.63
C GLY A 46 23.36 -17.50 -24.59
N LEU A 47 22.69 -17.40 -23.45
CA LEU A 47 21.59 -16.49 -23.22
C LEU A 47 22.21 -15.21 -22.70
N PRO A 48 21.98 -14.05 -23.35
CA PRO A 48 22.35 -12.79 -22.76
C PRO A 48 21.74 -12.72 -21.35
N ALA A 49 22.45 -12.07 -20.41
CA ALA A 49 22.04 -11.91 -19.01
C ALA A 49 20.60 -11.37 -18.84
N ASN A 50 19.98 -10.90 -19.92
CA ASN A 50 18.55 -10.83 -20.10
C ASN A 50 18.22 -11.01 -21.61
N PRO A 51 17.47 -12.05 -22.05
CA PRO A 51 17.05 -12.22 -23.46
C PRO A 51 16.18 -11.08 -24.00
N LEU A 52 15.75 -10.16 -23.13
CA LEU A 52 15.00 -8.96 -23.50
C LEU A 52 15.85 -7.67 -23.48
N ALA A 53 17.12 -7.73 -23.08
CA ALA A 53 17.98 -6.56 -23.17
C ALA A 53 18.42 -6.37 -24.62
N PHE A 54 18.02 -5.25 -25.23
CA PHE A 54 18.55 -4.84 -26.53
C PHE A 54 20.08 -4.84 -26.48
N PRO A 55 20.78 -5.39 -27.49
CA PRO A 55 22.23 -5.32 -27.50
C PRO A 55 22.67 -3.85 -27.37
N PRO A 56 23.71 -3.55 -26.57
CA PRO A 56 24.23 -2.19 -26.50
C PRO A 56 24.61 -1.72 -27.91
N SER A 57 24.33 -0.45 -28.21
CA SER A 57 24.78 0.17 -29.46
C SER A 57 26.31 0.09 -29.60
N SER A 58 26.84 0.41 -30.78
CA SER A 58 28.29 0.48 -31.04
C SER A 58 29.07 1.32 -30.02
N ASN A 59 28.38 2.22 -29.30
CA ASN A 59 28.95 3.09 -28.27
C ASN A 59 28.88 2.49 -26.86
N GLY A 60 28.51 1.21 -26.71
CA GLY A 60 28.33 0.54 -25.42
C GLY A 60 27.10 1.01 -24.63
N LYS A 61 26.30 1.91 -25.20
CA LYS A 61 25.07 2.45 -24.56
C LYS A 61 23.85 1.70 -25.08
N TYR A 62 22.97 1.29 -24.18
CA TYR A 62 21.66 0.79 -24.55
C TYR A 62 20.86 1.91 -25.26
N PRO A 63 20.07 1.58 -26.30
CA PRO A 63 19.17 2.55 -26.90
C PRO A 63 18.21 3.06 -25.82
N VAL A 64 18.31 4.35 -25.51
CA VAL A 64 17.36 5.03 -24.63
C VAL A 64 16.09 5.23 -25.45
N LEU A 65 15.00 4.57 -25.07
CA LEU A 65 13.71 4.87 -25.67
C LEU A 65 13.31 6.29 -25.22
N ASP A 66 13.02 7.14 -26.20
CA ASP A 66 12.62 8.51 -25.92
C ASP A 66 11.19 8.50 -25.35
N THR A 67 11.04 8.89 -24.08
CA THR A 67 9.75 8.89 -23.37
C THR A 67 8.65 9.67 -24.11
N PRO A 68 8.90 10.89 -24.65
CA PRO A 68 7.94 11.59 -25.52
C PRO A 68 7.48 10.80 -26.74
N THR A 69 8.34 9.94 -27.29
CA THR A 69 8.00 9.09 -28.44
C THR A 69 7.09 7.94 -28.04
N LEU A 70 7.33 7.33 -26.86
CA LEU A 70 6.48 6.24 -26.33
C LEU A 70 5.14 6.74 -25.78
N HIS A 71 5.16 7.89 -25.09
CA HIS A 71 4.02 8.42 -24.34
C HIS A 71 3.80 9.91 -24.66
N PRO A 72 3.39 10.26 -25.90
CA PRO A 72 3.27 11.65 -26.34
C PRO A 72 2.20 12.46 -25.61
N HIS A 73 1.29 11.79 -24.88
CA HIS A 73 0.25 12.44 -24.08
C HIS A 73 0.74 12.89 -22.70
N LEU A 74 1.92 12.47 -22.26
CA LEU A 74 2.49 12.91 -20.98
C LEU A 74 3.17 14.26 -21.13
N SER A 75 2.88 15.17 -20.20
CA SER A 75 3.61 16.43 -20.13
C SER A 75 5.04 16.24 -19.60
N SER A 76 5.95 17.13 -19.97
CA SER A 76 7.33 17.13 -19.48
C SER A 76 7.40 17.21 -17.94
N ASP A 77 6.46 17.93 -17.32
CA ASP A 77 6.34 18.03 -15.87
C ASP A 77 6.02 16.68 -15.22
N VAL A 78 5.04 15.94 -15.75
CA VAL A 78 4.69 14.59 -15.25
C VAL A 78 5.87 13.63 -15.41
N VAL A 79 6.56 13.66 -16.55
CA VAL A 79 7.76 12.83 -16.78
C VAL A 79 8.86 13.17 -15.77
N THR A 80 9.05 14.46 -15.46
CA THR A 80 10.03 14.92 -14.47
C THR A 80 9.65 14.47 -13.05
N GLN A 81 8.38 14.59 -12.67
CA GLN A 81 7.88 14.16 -11.37
C GLN A 81 8.05 12.65 -11.19
N ILE A 82 7.75 11.84 -12.22
CA ILE A 82 7.97 10.39 -12.17
C ILE A 82 9.45 10.09 -11.99
N GLY A 83 10.32 10.72 -12.80
CA GLY A 83 11.78 10.54 -12.71
C GLY A 83 12.37 10.83 -11.33
N LYS A 84 11.76 11.77 -10.60
CA LYS A 84 12.15 12.15 -9.23
C LYS A 84 11.41 11.38 -8.13
N PHE A 85 10.52 10.45 -8.48
CA PHE A 85 9.60 9.81 -7.52
C PHE A 85 8.70 10.80 -6.75
N GLU A 86 8.46 11.98 -7.31
CA GLU A 86 7.57 13.02 -6.74
C GLU A 86 6.12 12.89 -7.24
N PHE A 87 5.88 12.04 -8.24
CA PHE A 87 4.55 11.84 -8.83
C PHE A 87 3.59 11.20 -7.82
N PRO A 88 2.46 11.84 -7.46
CA PRO A 88 1.57 11.32 -6.43
C PRO A 88 0.93 9.98 -6.83
N PRO A 89 0.96 8.95 -5.97
CA PRO A 89 0.41 7.62 -6.31
C PRO A 89 -1.10 7.65 -6.57
N ALA A 90 -1.82 8.58 -5.92
CA ALA A 90 -3.25 8.78 -6.15
C ALA A 90 -3.58 9.35 -7.55
N GLN A 91 -2.57 9.79 -8.32
CA GLN A 91 -2.72 10.34 -9.66
C GLN A 91 -2.27 9.36 -10.77
N LEU A 92 -1.99 8.10 -10.45
CA LEU A 92 -1.50 7.12 -11.41
C LEU A 92 -2.42 6.97 -12.65
N GLY A 93 -3.74 7.12 -12.48
CA GLY A 93 -4.69 7.08 -13.58
C GLY A 93 -4.49 8.18 -14.64
N ARG A 94 -3.91 9.32 -14.28
CA ARG A 94 -3.58 10.42 -15.22
C ARG A 94 -2.52 10.05 -16.26
N LEU A 95 -1.80 8.95 -16.04
CA LEU A 95 -0.80 8.46 -17.00
C LEU A 95 -1.44 7.78 -18.21
N LEU A 96 -2.72 7.45 -18.15
CA LEU A 96 -3.46 6.85 -19.25
C LEU A 96 -3.99 7.94 -20.20
N LYS A 97 -3.93 7.65 -21.50
CA LYS A 97 -4.40 8.56 -22.55
C LYS A 97 -5.88 8.95 -22.41
N THR A 98 -6.70 8.02 -21.92
CA THR A 98 -8.15 8.21 -21.72
C THR A 98 -8.49 9.27 -20.68
N PHE A 99 -7.61 9.50 -19.70
CA PHE A 99 -7.80 10.47 -18.62
C PHE A 99 -7.00 11.77 -18.79
N SER A 100 -6.31 11.93 -19.93
CA SER A 100 -5.56 13.14 -20.28
C SER A 100 -6.49 14.32 -20.64
N ALA A 101 -7.76 14.05 -20.97
CA ALA A 101 -8.73 15.12 -21.10
C ALA A 101 -8.90 15.80 -19.74
N PRO A 102 -8.71 17.14 -19.64
CA PRO A 102 -8.98 17.85 -18.40
C PRO A 102 -10.42 17.46 -18.00
N PRO A 103 -10.65 17.03 -16.75
CA PRO A 103 -12.00 16.72 -16.31
C PRO A 103 -12.85 17.93 -16.72
N PRO A 104 -14.02 17.72 -17.36
CA PRO A 104 -14.85 18.84 -17.74
C PRO A 104 -14.96 19.72 -16.50
N ALA A 105 -14.68 21.01 -16.66
CA ALA A 105 -14.79 21.99 -15.59
C ALA A 105 -16.28 22.13 -15.23
N GLY A 106 -16.87 21.04 -14.76
CA GLY A 106 -18.21 20.93 -14.26
C GLY A 106 -18.18 21.64 -12.93
N LEU A 107 -18.62 22.88 -12.95
CA LEU A 107 -18.88 23.61 -11.74
C LEU A 107 -19.96 22.83 -10.97
N HIS A 108 -19.65 22.39 -9.76
CA HIS A 108 -20.68 21.84 -8.88
C HIS A 108 -21.51 23.01 -8.35
N LEU A 109 -22.82 22.97 -8.61
CA LEU A 109 -23.74 23.94 -8.03
C LEU A 109 -24.00 23.57 -6.57
N VAL A 110 -23.48 24.36 -5.64
CA VAL A 110 -23.78 24.23 -4.20
C VAL A 110 -24.77 25.34 -3.85
N VAL A 111 -25.97 24.97 -3.40
CA VAL A 111 -26.97 25.93 -2.92
C VAL A 111 -26.72 26.18 -1.42
N GLY A 112 -26.34 27.40 -1.09
CA GLY A 112 -26.08 27.82 0.29
C GLY A 112 -27.36 27.95 1.14
N PRO A 113 -27.23 28.11 2.46
CA PRO A 113 -28.36 28.20 3.39
C PRO A 113 -29.26 29.43 3.15
N THR A 114 -28.75 30.45 2.45
CA THR A 114 -29.50 31.64 2.02
C THR A 114 -30.23 31.46 0.69
N GLY A 115 -30.09 30.30 0.03
CA GLY A 115 -30.62 30.03 -1.31
C GLY A 115 -29.73 30.50 -2.47
N GLU A 116 -28.54 31.06 -2.17
CA GLU A 116 -27.58 31.44 -3.21
C GLU A 116 -26.92 30.21 -3.83
N ALA A 117 -26.89 30.16 -5.16
CA ALA A 117 -26.26 29.07 -5.89
C ALA A 117 -24.82 29.45 -6.24
N LEU A 118 -23.85 28.78 -5.61
CA LEU A 118 -22.42 29.03 -5.83
C LEU A 118 -21.83 27.88 -6.64
N PHE A 119 -21.19 28.25 -7.74
CA PHE A 119 -20.44 27.32 -8.58
C PHE A 119 -19.09 27.07 -7.93
N VAL A 120 -18.95 25.93 -7.25
CA VAL A 120 -17.70 25.53 -6.61
C VAL A 120 -16.94 24.60 -7.57
N PRO A 121 -15.64 24.80 -7.79
CA PRO A 121 -14.81 23.79 -8.45
C PRO A 121 -14.98 22.45 -7.71
N PRO A 122 -15.10 21.32 -8.42
CA PRO A 122 -15.21 20.03 -7.77
C PRO A 122 -14.07 19.89 -6.77
N THR A 123 -14.43 19.67 -5.50
CA THR A 123 -13.42 19.42 -4.48
C THR A 123 -12.59 18.23 -4.97
N PRO A 124 -11.26 18.37 -5.10
CA PRO A 124 -10.44 17.25 -5.54
C PRO A 124 -10.71 16.11 -4.57
N VAL A 125 -11.26 15.01 -5.07
CA VAL A 125 -11.30 13.78 -4.30
C VAL A 125 -9.83 13.40 -4.13
N ILE A 126 -9.37 13.31 -2.88
CA ILE A 126 -8.00 12.94 -2.55
C ILE A 126 -8.01 11.50 -2.02
N GLY A 127 -6.98 10.73 -2.34
CA GLY A 127 -6.78 9.37 -1.84
C GLY A 127 -7.38 8.29 -2.73
N ALA A 128 -7.64 7.11 -2.16
CA ALA A 128 -8.03 5.92 -2.92
C ALA A 128 -9.35 6.06 -3.68
N THR A 129 -10.30 6.86 -3.21
CA THR A 129 -11.56 7.08 -3.93
C THR A 129 -11.34 7.75 -5.29
N ALA A 130 -10.35 8.66 -5.38
CA ALA A 130 -9.99 9.29 -6.64
C ALA A 130 -9.31 8.29 -7.58
N LEU A 131 -8.35 7.54 -7.02
CA LEU A 131 -7.62 6.51 -7.74
C LEU A 131 -8.56 5.41 -8.25
N LEU A 132 -9.55 4.99 -7.45
CA LEU A 132 -10.55 3.99 -7.82
C LEU A 132 -11.42 4.44 -8.99
N ARG A 133 -11.73 5.74 -9.08
CA ARG A 133 -12.49 6.29 -10.22
C ARG A 133 -11.68 6.24 -11.50
N GLU A 134 -10.38 6.51 -11.43
CA GLU A 134 -9.49 6.51 -12.60
C GLU A 134 -9.00 5.10 -12.97
N LEU A 135 -8.86 4.22 -11.97
CA LEU A 135 -8.39 2.85 -12.08
C LEU A 135 -9.45 1.89 -11.50
N PRO A 136 -10.57 1.66 -12.21
CA PRO A 136 -11.69 0.87 -11.70
C PRO A 136 -11.36 -0.61 -11.51
N ASP A 137 -10.32 -1.10 -12.17
CA ASP A 137 -9.90 -2.50 -12.13
C ASP A 137 -8.37 -2.66 -12.24
N ILE A 138 -7.92 -3.90 -12.02
CA ILE A 138 -6.51 -4.28 -12.06
C ILE A 138 -5.87 -4.10 -13.43
N LEU A 139 -6.60 -4.27 -14.53
CA LEU A 139 -6.04 -4.16 -15.88
C LEU A 139 -5.69 -2.70 -16.17
N THR A 140 -6.61 -1.79 -15.86
CA THR A 140 -6.41 -0.35 -15.98
C THR A 140 -5.24 0.12 -15.11
N PHE A 141 -5.10 -0.43 -13.91
CA PHE A 141 -3.92 -0.18 -13.06
C PHE A 141 -2.62 -0.69 -13.69
N VAL A 142 -2.60 -1.93 -14.21
CA VAL A 142 -1.41 -2.50 -14.85
C VAL A 142 -0.98 -1.61 -16.03
N GLU A 143 -1.91 -1.16 -16.87
CA GLU A 143 -1.59 -0.23 -17.97
C GLU A 143 -0.93 1.05 -17.46
N ALA A 144 -1.51 1.70 -16.45
CA ALA A 144 -0.98 2.94 -15.88
C ALA A 144 0.39 2.72 -15.23
N TRP A 145 0.57 1.58 -14.56
CA TRP A 145 1.83 1.17 -13.94
C TRP A 145 2.91 0.87 -14.98
N MET A 146 2.56 0.27 -16.12
CA MET A 146 3.51 0.05 -17.21
C MET A 146 4.01 1.36 -17.81
N VAL A 147 3.14 2.37 -17.93
CA VAL A 147 3.56 3.73 -18.32
C VAL A 147 4.52 4.30 -17.27
N PHE A 148 4.14 4.31 -16.00
CA PHE A 148 4.99 4.78 -14.89
C PHE A 148 6.37 4.13 -14.88
N THR A 149 6.43 2.81 -14.95
CA THR A 149 7.68 2.05 -14.90
C THR A 149 8.53 2.26 -16.15
N SER A 150 7.93 2.40 -17.34
CA SER A 150 8.68 2.70 -18.56
C SER A 150 9.35 4.09 -18.53
N VAL A 151 8.67 5.09 -17.95
CA VAL A 151 9.25 6.43 -17.75
C VAL A 151 10.46 6.37 -16.81
N LEU A 152 10.34 5.64 -15.69
CA LEU A 152 11.44 5.44 -14.75
C LEU A 152 12.64 4.71 -15.37
N GLN A 153 12.38 3.67 -16.17
CA GLN A 153 13.43 2.89 -16.85
C GLN A 153 14.21 3.75 -17.86
N ASN A 154 13.53 4.66 -18.57
CA ASN A 154 14.18 5.52 -19.57
C ASN A 154 15.12 6.57 -18.96
N GLN A 155 14.90 6.98 -17.71
CA GLN A 155 15.77 7.95 -17.03
C GLN A 155 17.12 7.37 -16.56
N GLN A 156 17.54 6.23 -17.12
CA GLN A 156 18.80 5.54 -16.81
C GLN A 156 18.96 5.16 -15.33
N LEU A 157 17.86 5.09 -14.59
CA LEU A 157 17.83 4.55 -13.25
C LEU A 157 18.00 3.02 -13.36
N GLN A 158 19.03 2.52 -12.67
CA GLN A 158 19.66 1.22 -12.84
C GLN A 158 18.69 0.01 -12.93
N LEU A 159 19.15 -1.07 -13.58
CA LEU A 159 18.51 -2.41 -13.66
C LEU A 159 17.77 -2.89 -12.38
N PRO A 160 18.28 -2.67 -11.15
CA PRO A 160 17.58 -3.06 -9.93
C PRO A 160 16.19 -2.42 -9.75
N VAL A 161 15.97 -1.22 -10.31
CA VAL A 161 14.68 -0.48 -10.21
C VAL A 161 13.59 -1.22 -10.97
N ALA A 162 13.87 -1.70 -12.18
CA ALA A 162 12.90 -2.42 -13.00
C ALA A 162 12.42 -3.70 -12.30
N GLN A 163 13.35 -4.47 -11.72
CA GLN A 163 13.03 -5.70 -10.99
C GLN A 163 12.19 -5.41 -9.74
N ALA A 164 12.56 -4.38 -8.99
CA ALA A 164 11.82 -3.92 -7.81
C ALA A 164 10.38 -3.49 -8.13
N LEU A 165 10.19 -2.68 -9.17
CA LEU A 165 8.86 -2.23 -9.61
C LEU A 165 8.02 -3.39 -10.15
N THR A 166 8.64 -4.35 -10.83
CA THR A 166 7.97 -5.58 -11.30
C THR A 166 7.56 -6.46 -10.13
N ALA A 167 8.40 -6.59 -9.11
CA ALA A 167 8.08 -7.33 -7.89
C ALA A 167 6.88 -6.69 -7.17
N HIS A 168 6.84 -5.36 -7.05
CA HIS A 168 5.68 -4.66 -6.48
C HIS A 168 4.40 -4.90 -7.30
N LEU A 169 4.46 -4.82 -8.63
CA LEU A 169 3.31 -5.14 -9.49
C LEU A 169 2.78 -6.56 -9.23
N ASN A 170 3.68 -7.54 -9.11
CA ASN A 170 3.30 -8.92 -8.80
C ASN A 170 2.61 -9.04 -7.42
N ILE A 171 3.09 -8.29 -6.42
CA ILE A 171 2.43 -8.20 -5.11
C ILE A 171 1.01 -7.65 -5.28
N ILE A 172 0.82 -6.55 -6.02
CA ILE A 172 -0.50 -5.95 -6.29
C ILE A 172 -1.44 -6.95 -6.98
N ILE A 173 -0.98 -7.64 -8.02
CA ILE A 173 -1.78 -8.66 -8.72
C ILE A 173 -2.17 -9.81 -7.77
N MET A 174 -1.23 -10.25 -6.93
CA MET A 174 -1.48 -11.32 -5.96
C MET A 174 -2.54 -10.90 -4.93
N VAL A 175 -2.42 -9.72 -4.34
CA VAL A 175 -3.39 -9.23 -3.34
C VAL A 175 -4.75 -8.92 -3.97
N ALA A 176 -4.79 -8.44 -5.22
CA ALA A 176 -6.04 -8.22 -5.96
C ALA A 176 -6.87 -9.49 -6.21
N ARG A 177 -6.26 -10.68 -6.13
CA ARG A 177 -6.99 -11.95 -6.20
C ARG A 177 -7.68 -12.32 -4.89
N ALA A 178 -7.20 -11.81 -3.76
CA ALA A 178 -7.65 -12.19 -2.42
C ALA A 178 -8.47 -11.10 -1.72
N TYR A 179 -8.34 -9.84 -2.13
CA TYR A 179 -8.92 -8.70 -1.46
C TYR A 179 -9.72 -7.80 -2.42
N PRO A 180 -10.73 -7.07 -1.92
CA PRO A 180 -11.47 -6.11 -2.73
C PRO A 180 -10.55 -5.04 -3.33
N TRP A 181 -10.79 -4.70 -4.59
CA TRP A 181 -9.95 -3.76 -5.33
C TRP A 181 -9.73 -2.40 -4.63
N PRO A 182 -10.74 -1.75 -4.02
CA PRO A 182 -10.52 -0.50 -3.28
C PRO A 182 -9.47 -0.62 -2.16
N ALA A 183 -9.50 -1.72 -1.39
CA ALA A 183 -8.54 -1.97 -0.31
C ALA A 183 -7.11 -2.19 -0.86
N VAL A 184 -7.00 -2.78 -2.05
CA VAL A 184 -5.71 -2.95 -2.74
C VAL A 184 -5.14 -1.62 -3.20
N LEU A 185 -5.99 -0.71 -3.68
CA LEU A 185 -5.57 0.66 -4.02
C LEU A 185 -5.13 1.45 -2.79
N ASP A 186 -5.83 1.32 -1.66
CA ASP A 186 -5.39 1.89 -0.38
C ASP A 186 -4.01 1.36 0.03
N TYR A 187 -3.81 0.05 -0.03
CA TYR A 187 -2.51 -0.59 0.22
C TYR A 187 -1.43 -0.05 -0.73
N HIS A 188 -1.72 0.08 -2.02
CA HIS A 188 -0.79 0.61 -3.01
C HIS A 188 -0.38 2.06 -2.69
N ILE A 189 -1.34 2.94 -2.38
CA ILE A 189 -1.07 4.33 -2.03
C ILE A 189 -0.18 4.41 -0.78
N ALA A 190 -0.53 3.66 0.27
CA ALA A 190 0.24 3.64 1.51
C ALA A 190 1.67 3.11 1.28
N PHE A 191 1.81 2.06 0.46
CA PHE A 191 3.11 1.53 0.08
C PHE A 191 3.97 2.56 -0.65
N MET A 192 3.39 3.24 -1.66
CA MET A 192 4.10 4.27 -2.42
C MET A 192 4.48 5.47 -1.55
N GLN A 193 3.59 5.90 -0.65
CA GLN A 193 3.89 6.98 0.31
C GLN A 193 5.03 6.61 1.26
N ALA A 194 5.05 5.38 1.79
CA ALA A 194 6.13 4.91 2.63
C ALA A 194 7.47 4.91 1.88
N ARG A 195 7.48 4.55 0.58
CA ARG A 195 8.68 4.56 -0.26
C ARG A 195 9.10 5.95 -0.75
N ALA A 196 8.17 6.90 -0.87
CA ALA A 196 8.50 8.28 -1.18
C ALA A 196 9.30 8.97 -0.05
N LEU A 197 9.23 8.43 1.17
CA LEU A 197 10.03 8.88 2.31
C LEU A 197 11.45 8.27 2.33
N ASP A 198 11.72 7.24 1.51
CA ASP A 198 13.06 6.66 1.41
C ASP A 198 13.99 7.69 0.75
N THR A 199 15.02 8.14 1.46
CA THR A 199 15.98 9.16 0.97
C THR A 199 16.74 8.70 -0.28
N PHE A 200 16.83 7.38 -0.47
CA PHE A 200 17.46 6.75 -1.62
C PHE A 200 16.59 5.59 -2.09
N PHE A 201 16.48 5.40 -3.41
CA PHE A 201 15.77 4.25 -3.95
C PHE A 201 16.46 2.94 -3.51
N ASN A 202 15.79 2.17 -2.65
CA ASN A 202 16.28 0.87 -2.19
C ASN A 202 15.47 -0.26 -2.84
N PRO A 203 15.99 -0.97 -3.87
CA PRO A 203 15.25 -2.00 -4.59
C PRO A 203 14.77 -3.13 -3.66
N ILE A 204 15.53 -3.45 -2.60
CA ILE A 204 15.16 -4.50 -1.65
C ILE A 204 13.88 -4.16 -0.88
N ASN A 205 13.67 -2.89 -0.54
CA ASN A 205 12.47 -2.43 0.15
C ASN A 205 11.23 -2.51 -0.76
N TRP A 206 11.42 -2.31 -2.06
CA TRP A 206 10.36 -2.40 -3.06
C TRP A 206 9.98 -3.84 -3.40
N MET A 207 10.94 -4.77 -3.30
CA MET A 207 10.70 -6.20 -3.54
C MET A 207 10.00 -6.92 -2.38
N LYS A 208 9.92 -6.30 -1.20
CA LYS A 208 9.33 -6.89 0.01
C LYS A 208 7.89 -6.44 0.19
N SER A 209 6.99 -7.39 0.44
CA SER A 209 5.68 -7.08 1.01
C SER A 209 5.86 -6.48 2.40
N ASP A 210 5.11 -5.43 2.72
CA ASP A 210 5.12 -4.83 4.06
C ASP A 210 4.01 -5.47 4.91
N PRO A 211 4.33 -6.31 5.92
CA PRO A 211 3.32 -7.01 6.71
C PRO A 211 2.44 -6.06 7.52
N HIS A 212 2.97 -4.89 7.91
CA HIS A 212 2.23 -3.89 8.66
C HIS A 212 1.17 -3.24 7.77
N LEU A 213 1.56 -2.78 6.58
CA LEU A 213 0.61 -2.22 5.60
C LEU A 213 -0.41 -3.26 5.14
N HIS A 214 0.01 -4.52 4.95
CA HIS A 214 -0.88 -5.62 4.60
C HIS A 214 -1.98 -5.75 5.67
N THR A 215 -1.59 -5.78 6.95
CA THR A 215 -2.56 -5.90 8.05
C THR A 215 -3.50 -4.70 8.10
N MET A 216 -2.95 -3.48 8.05
CA MET A 216 -3.73 -2.24 8.21
C MET A 216 -4.72 -1.99 7.06
N HIS A 217 -4.32 -2.25 5.81
CA HIS A 217 -5.13 -1.90 4.64
C HIS A 217 -5.92 -3.08 4.05
N LEU A 218 -5.45 -4.32 4.22
CA LEU A 218 -6.09 -5.49 3.61
C LEU A 218 -6.86 -6.35 4.62
N LEU A 219 -6.41 -6.44 5.88
CA LEU A 219 -7.09 -7.30 6.88
C LEU A 219 -8.12 -6.52 7.72
N VAL A 220 -7.73 -5.39 8.30
CA VAL A 220 -8.58 -4.64 9.25
C VAL A 220 -9.88 -4.13 8.62
N PRO A 221 -9.89 -3.51 7.41
CA PRO A 221 -11.12 -2.99 6.83
C PRO A 221 -12.16 -4.09 6.55
N ASN A 222 -11.70 -5.28 6.19
CA ASN A 222 -12.55 -6.45 5.94
C ASN A 222 -13.19 -7.02 7.22
N ILE A 223 -12.58 -6.77 8.40
CA ILE A 223 -13.15 -7.17 9.70
C ILE A 223 -14.19 -6.16 10.18
N LEU A 224 -13.93 -4.87 9.96
CA LEU A 224 -14.79 -3.78 10.47
C LEU A 224 -15.99 -3.49 9.57
N HIS A 225 -15.86 -3.73 8.26
CA HIS A 225 -16.93 -3.64 7.30
C HIS A 225 -17.11 -5.00 6.64
N PRO A 226 -17.71 -6.00 7.33
CA PRO A 226 -18.17 -7.19 6.64
C PRO A 226 -19.07 -6.69 5.51
N ALA A 227 -18.66 -6.95 4.27
CA ALA A 227 -19.30 -6.43 3.08
C ALA A 227 -20.82 -6.52 3.27
N SER A 228 -21.45 -5.35 3.44
CA SER A 228 -22.90 -5.30 3.54
C SER A 228 -23.38 -5.98 2.26
N PRO A 229 -24.13 -7.10 2.35
CA PRO A 229 -24.46 -7.91 1.19
C PRO A 229 -25.02 -6.96 0.14
N ALA A 230 -24.36 -6.92 -1.03
CA ALA A 230 -24.61 -5.94 -2.07
C ALA A 230 -26.12 -5.76 -2.22
N SER A 231 -26.59 -4.51 -2.11
CA SER A 231 -27.99 -4.12 -2.24
C SER A 231 -28.51 -4.47 -3.63
N GLY A 232 -28.75 -5.75 -3.89
CA GLY A 232 -29.64 -6.20 -4.93
C GLY A 232 -31.02 -5.70 -4.54
N THR A 233 -31.57 -4.84 -5.39
CA THR A 233 -32.99 -4.48 -5.50
C THR A 233 -33.88 -5.03 -4.38
N SER A 234 -34.02 -4.22 -3.33
CA SER A 234 -35.04 -4.21 -2.27
C SER A 234 -36.15 -5.26 -2.41
N ALA A 235 -35.84 -6.51 -2.09
CA ALA A 235 -36.79 -7.39 -1.45
C ALA A 235 -36.58 -7.18 0.05
N ALA A 236 -37.65 -6.90 0.79
CA ALA A 236 -37.58 -6.84 2.25
C ALA A 236 -36.84 -8.12 2.73
N PRO A 237 -35.79 -7.98 3.58
CA PRO A 237 -35.05 -9.14 4.03
C PRO A 237 -36.05 -10.15 4.61
N PRO A 238 -35.97 -11.43 4.21
CA PRO A 238 -36.84 -12.45 4.76
C PRO A 238 -36.72 -12.40 6.28
N ALA A 239 -37.87 -12.47 6.97
CA ALA A 239 -37.88 -12.50 8.42
C ALA A 239 -36.91 -13.59 8.91
N PRO A 240 -36.06 -13.30 9.91
CA PRO A 240 -35.08 -14.26 10.40
C PRO A 240 -35.81 -15.55 10.80
N SER A 241 -35.23 -16.69 10.39
CA SER A 241 -35.80 -17.99 10.75
C SER A 241 -35.84 -18.16 12.28
N THR A 242 -36.76 -19.00 12.79
CA THR A 242 -36.86 -19.32 14.22
C THR A 242 -35.54 -19.84 14.80
N ALA A 243 -34.80 -20.65 14.03
CA ALA A 243 -33.49 -21.15 14.44
C ALA A 243 -32.47 -20.02 14.61
N GLU A 244 -32.53 -19.01 13.75
CA GLU A 244 -31.65 -17.86 13.81
C GLU A 244 -31.99 -16.92 14.97
N LEU A 245 -33.28 -16.73 15.27
CA LEU A 245 -33.73 -16.01 16.46
C LEU A 245 -33.23 -16.68 17.75
N VAL A 246 -33.30 -18.01 17.84
CA VAL A 246 -32.77 -18.77 18.99
C VAL A 246 -31.25 -18.58 19.13
N ARG A 247 -30.51 -18.60 18.01
CA ARG A 247 -29.07 -18.34 18.01
C ARG A 247 -28.74 -16.93 18.49
N MET A 248 -29.50 -15.93 18.04
CA MET A 248 -29.32 -14.53 18.45
C MET A 248 -29.68 -14.30 19.93
N ALA A 249 -30.65 -15.03 20.47
CA ALA A 249 -31.05 -14.95 21.88
C ALA A 249 -29.94 -15.36 22.86
N GLY A 250 -28.92 -16.10 22.43
CA GLY A 250 -27.73 -16.40 23.23
C GLY A 250 -26.69 -15.27 23.25
N GLN A 251 -26.73 -14.36 22.27
CA GLN A 251 -25.70 -13.33 22.07
C GLN A 251 -26.00 -12.06 22.88
N ILE A 252 -24.96 -11.34 23.31
CA ILE A 252 -25.09 -10.05 23.97
C ILE A 252 -25.37 -8.97 22.92
N CYS A 253 -26.32 -8.07 23.18
CA CYS A 253 -26.55 -6.90 22.34
C CYS A 253 -25.44 -5.87 22.54
N TYR A 254 -24.59 -5.68 21.53
CA TYR A 254 -23.53 -4.66 21.59
C TYR A 254 -24.08 -3.24 21.64
N MET A 255 -25.19 -2.95 20.94
CA MET A 255 -25.78 -1.61 20.89
C MET A 255 -26.37 -1.18 22.24
N TYR A 256 -26.92 -2.13 23.00
CA TYR A 256 -27.34 -1.91 24.39
C TYR A 256 -26.20 -1.43 25.32
N ASN A 257 -24.95 -1.74 24.96
CA ASN A 257 -23.75 -1.37 25.70
C ASN A 257 -23.05 -0.10 25.13
N THR A 258 -23.71 0.64 24.24
CA THR A 258 -23.23 1.92 23.70
C THR A 258 -24.15 3.08 24.15
N PRO A 259 -23.65 4.33 24.14
CA PRO A 259 -24.45 5.51 24.51
C PRO A 259 -25.68 5.72 23.63
N ALA A 260 -25.65 5.27 22.38
CA ALA A 260 -26.78 5.35 21.47
C ALA A 260 -27.97 4.45 21.89
N GLY A 261 -27.71 3.46 22.75
CA GLY A 261 -28.71 2.50 23.20
C GLY A 261 -29.14 1.50 22.13
N CYS A 262 -30.11 0.66 22.49
CA CYS A 262 -30.79 -0.27 21.59
C CYS A 262 -32.29 0.03 21.63
N ALA A 263 -33.04 -0.34 20.59
CA ALA A 263 -34.49 -0.11 20.44
C ALA A 263 -35.39 -0.83 21.48
N GLY A 264 -34.81 -1.31 22.59
CA GLY A 264 -35.52 -1.96 23.69
C GLY A 264 -35.60 -3.48 23.56
N PRO A 265 -35.92 -4.18 24.66
CA PRO A 265 -35.97 -5.65 24.71
C PRO A 265 -37.09 -6.25 23.85
N SER A 266 -38.11 -5.46 23.49
CA SER A 266 -39.19 -5.87 22.59
C SER A 266 -38.77 -5.90 21.11
N GLY A 267 -37.71 -5.19 20.73
CA GLY A 267 -37.25 -5.06 19.33
C GLY A 267 -35.91 -5.73 19.05
N CYS A 268 -35.18 -6.19 20.08
CA CYS A 268 -33.88 -6.82 19.91
C CYS A 268 -33.93 -8.30 20.31
N PRO A 269 -33.61 -9.24 19.40
CA PRO A 269 -33.59 -10.67 19.74
C PRO A 269 -32.36 -11.06 20.60
N ARG A 270 -31.47 -10.13 20.95
CA ARG A 270 -30.23 -10.38 21.71
C ARG A 270 -30.39 -10.02 23.18
N ARG A 271 -29.53 -10.56 24.05
CA ARG A 271 -29.55 -10.32 25.50
C ARG A 271 -29.09 -8.89 25.83
N HIS A 272 -29.92 -8.17 26.57
CA HIS A 272 -29.61 -6.85 27.12
C HIS A 272 -28.95 -7.00 28.48
N VAL A 273 -27.67 -7.37 28.47
CA VAL A 273 -26.82 -7.50 29.65
C VAL A 273 -25.50 -6.75 29.45
N CYS A 274 -24.87 -6.36 30.56
CA CYS A 274 -23.60 -5.67 30.57
C CYS A 274 -22.51 -6.57 29.97
N ARG A 275 -21.79 -6.09 28.96
CA ARG A 275 -20.70 -6.89 28.34
C ARG A 275 -19.51 -7.14 29.27
N MET A 276 -19.39 -6.39 30.36
CA MET A 276 -18.26 -6.49 31.30
C MET A 276 -18.52 -7.55 32.39
N CYS A 277 -19.72 -7.56 32.95
CA CYS A 277 -20.05 -8.41 34.11
C CYS A 277 -21.27 -9.33 33.88
N SER A 278 -21.88 -9.27 32.70
CA SER A 278 -23.12 -10.00 32.33
C SER A 278 -24.34 -9.69 33.21
N GLY A 279 -24.32 -8.61 34.00
CA GLY A 279 -25.44 -8.17 34.84
C GLY A 279 -26.55 -7.42 34.07
N PRO A 280 -27.73 -7.23 34.69
CA PRO A 280 -28.90 -6.60 34.06
C PRO A 280 -28.80 -5.06 34.06
N HIS A 281 -27.76 -4.53 33.45
CA HIS A 281 -27.51 -3.09 33.27
C HIS A 281 -26.65 -2.84 32.02
N SER A 282 -26.61 -1.61 31.50
CA SER A 282 -25.73 -1.25 30.39
C SER A 282 -24.28 -1.09 30.86
N LYS A 283 -23.30 -1.09 29.93
CA LYS A 283 -21.89 -0.83 30.25
C LYS A 283 -21.69 0.46 31.06
N GLU A 284 -22.46 1.50 30.79
CA GLU A 284 -22.34 2.81 31.44
C GLU A 284 -22.73 2.78 32.92
N ALA A 285 -23.67 1.90 33.29
CA ALA A 285 -24.10 1.71 34.68
C ALA A 285 -23.29 0.63 35.41
N CYS A 286 -22.21 0.12 34.80
CA CYS A 286 -21.44 -0.99 35.35
C CYS A 286 -20.45 -0.53 36.42
N ARG A 287 -20.73 -0.86 37.69
CA ARG A 287 -19.85 -0.54 38.83
C ARG A 287 -18.51 -1.29 38.83
N THR A 288 -18.42 -2.38 38.06
CA THR A 288 -17.20 -3.17 37.87
C THR A 288 -16.37 -2.73 36.66
N ALA A 289 -16.78 -1.68 35.95
CA ALA A 289 -15.94 -1.12 34.90
C ALA A 289 -14.64 -0.58 35.51
N PRO A 290 -13.45 -0.94 34.97
CA PRO A 290 -12.22 -0.32 35.40
C PRO A 290 -12.34 1.19 35.18
N SER A 291 -12.07 1.97 36.24
CA SER A 291 -12.05 3.42 36.14
C SER A 291 -11.15 3.81 34.97
N PRO A 292 -11.58 4.70 34.06
CA PRO A 292 -10.68 5.20 33.04
C PRO A 292 -9.45 5.76 33.75
N ALA A 293 -8.27 5.24 33.40
CA ALA A 293 -7.02 5.80 33.89
C ALA A 293 -7.00 7.26 33.40
N VAL A 294 -7.00 8.18 34.36
CA VAL A 294 -6.91 9.63 34.13
C VAL A 294 -5.49 9.98 33.73
#